data_AF-A0A352A9G5-F1
#
_entry.id   AF-A0A352A9G5-F1
#
_cell.length_a   1.000
_cell.length_b   1.000
_cell.length_c   1.000
_cell.angle_alpha   90.00
_cell.angle_beta   90.00
_cell.angle_gamma   90.00
#
_symmetry.space_group_name_H-M   'P 1'
#
loop_
_entity.id
_entity.type
_entity.pdbx_description
1 polymer ?
#
loop_
_entity_poly.entity_id
_entity_poly.type
_entity_poly.pdbx_seq_one_letter_code
_entity_poly.pdbx_strand_id
1 'polypeptide(L)' 'MHQALAQAKHEWEFAQSYFDSVSEPDLVEFAIYNQKAAEQKYEYLLKQAKELKLIK' A
#
# COMPACT_ATOMS: atom_id res chain seq x y z
N MET A 1 4.72 10.62 11.42
CA MET A 1 3.70 10.70 10.35
C MET A 1 4.30 10.61 8.96
N HIS A 2 5.21 11.53 8.57
CA HIS A 2 5.84 11.53 7.24
C HIS A 2 6.53 10.20 6.86
N GLN A 3 7.31 9.62 7.78
CA GLN A 3 7.95 8.32 7.55
C GLN A 3 6.95 7.17 7.40
N ALA A 4 5.85 7.18 8.17
CA ALA A 4 4.83 6.13 8.08
C ALA A 4 4.07 6.16 6.75
N LEU A 5 3.80 7.36 6.23
CA LEU A 5 3.18 7.54 4.92
C LEU A 5 4.10 7.10 3.77
N ALA A 6 5.37 7.49 3.82
CA ALA A 6 6.37 7.06 2.83
C ALA A 6 6.57 5.54 2.84
N GLN A 7 6.63 4.94 4.04
CA GLN A 7 6.70 3.50 4.21
C GLN A 7 5.47 2.80 3.65
N ALA A 8 4.27 3.29 3.94
CA ALA A 8 3.03 2.72 3.41
C ALA A 8 2.94 2.82 1.88
N LYS A 9 3.44 3.90 1.28
CA LYS A 9 3.55 4.04 -0.17
C LYS A 9 4.49 2.99 -0.76
N HIS A 10 5.66 2.82 -0.17
CA HIS A 10 6.65 1.83 -0.61
C HIS A 10 6.11 0.39 -0.46
N GLU A 11 5.40 0.09 0.63
CA GLU A 11 4.72 -1.20 0.83
C GLU A 11 3.67 -1.47 -0.25
N TRP A 12 2.90 -0.45 -0.63
CA TRP A 12 1.91 -0.57 -1.71
C TRP A 12 2.57 -0.79 -3.07
N GLU A 13 3.64 -0.05 -3.40
CA GLU A 13 4.43 -0.23 -4.63
C GLU A 13 5.08 -1.62 -4.71
N PHE A 14 5.58 -2.12 -3.57
CA PHE A 14 6.10 -3.47 -3.48
C PHE A 14 5.00 -4.52 -3.69
N ALA A 15 3.82 -4.34 -3.08
CA ALA A 15 2.70 -5.26 -3.25
C ALA A 15 2.18 -5.31 -4.70
N GLN A 16 2.18 -4.17 -5.41
CA GLN A 16 1.90 -4.11 -6.85
C GLN A 16 2.94 -4.90 -7.64
N SER A 17 4.23 -4.64 -7.39
CA SER A 17 5.32 -5.35 -8.07
C SER A 17 5.28 -6.86 -7.83
N TYR A 18 4.92 -7.28 -6.61
CA TYR A 18 4.75 -8.69 -6.27
C TYR A 18 3.59 -9.32 -7.05
N PHE A 19 2.42 -8.65 -7.09
CA PHE A 19 1.27 -9.08 -7.87
C PHE A 19 1.60 -9.24 -9.36
N ASP A 20 2.33 -8.29 -9.94
CA ASP A 20 2.75 -8.35 -11.35
C ASP A 20 3.76 -9.47 -11.63
N SER A 21 4.53 -9.89 -10.62
CA SER A 21 5.59 -10.89 -10.76
C SER A 21 5.14 -12.33 -10.56
N VAL A 22 4.04 -12.55 -9.83
CA VAL A 22 3.63 -13.88 -9.39
C VAL A 22 2.69 -14.56 -10.40
N SER A 23 2.89 -15.85 -10.65
CA SER A 23 2.10 -16.62 -11.62
C SER A 23 1.45 -17.86 -11.00
N GLU A 24 1.89 -18.25 -9.81
CA GLU A 24 1.40 -19.38 -9.05
C GLU A 24 -0.02 -19.07 -8.54
N PRO A 25 -1.04 -19.87 -8.92
CA PRO A 25 -2.45 -19.54 -8.61
C PRO A 25 -2.73 -19.25 -7.12
N ASP A 26 -2.15 -20.06 -6.22
CA ASP A 26 -2.34 -19.90 -4.77
C ASP A 26 -1.66 -18.62 -4.23
N LEU A 27 -0.60 -18.16 -4.88
CA LEU A 27 0.12 -16.94 -4.50
C LEU A 27 -0.47 -15.69 -5.16
N VAL A 28 -1.13 -15.82 -6.31
CA VAL A 28 -1.87 -14.74 -6.96
C VAL A 28 -3.02 -14.28 -6.07
N GLU A 29 -3.78 -15.20 -5.46
CA GLU A 29 -4.85 -14.82 -4.55
C GLU A 29 -4.33 -14.05 -3.32
N PHE A 30 -3.22 -14.51 -2.75
CA PHE A 30 -2.52 -13.78 -1.70
C PHE A 30 -2.05 -12.39 -2.18
N ALA A 31 -1.49 -12.29 -3.38
CA ALA A 31 -1.02 -11.03 -3.93
C ALA A 31 -2.14 -10.01 -4.11
N ILE A 32 -3.32 -10.43 -4.59
CA ILE A 32 -4.52 -9.58 -4.69
C ILE A 32 -4.93 -9.04 -3.33
N TYR A 33 -4.99 -9.92 -2.32
CA TYR A 33 -5.34 -9.51 -0.97
C TYR A 33 -4.32 -8.53 -0.38
N ASN A 34 -3.03 -8.84 -0.53
CA ASN A 34 -1.94 -8.04 -0.02
C ASN A 34 -1.90 -6.63 -0.65
N GLN A 35 -2.07 -6.54 -1.97
CA GLN A 35 -2.14 -5.27 -2.69
C GLN A 35 -3.29 -4.39 -2.18
N LYS A 36 -4.49 -4.97 -2.02
CA LYS A 36 -5.67 -4.25 -1.48
C LYS A 36 -5.49 -3.80 -0.04
N ALA A 37 -4.81 -4.61 0.79
CA ALA A 37 -4.53 -4.25 2.17
C ALA A 37 -3.52 -3.08 2.26
N ALA A 38 -2.46 -3.12 1.45
CA ALA A 38 -1.46 -2.07 1.39
C ALA A 38 -2.03 -0.74 0.85
N GLU A 39 -2.87 -0.80 -0.18
CA GLU A 39 -3.60 0.35 -0.73
C GLU A 39 -4.45 1.03 0.34
N GLN A 40 -5.31 0.28 1.03
CA GLN A 40 -6.19 0.82 2.09
C GLN A 40 -5.39 1.46 3.23
N LYS A 41 -4.27 0.85 3.64
CA LYS A 41 -3.38 1.41 4.66
C LYS A 41 -2.78 2.75 4.21
N TYR A 42 -2.27 2.82 2.98
CA TYR A 42 -1.72 4.05 2.42
C TYR A 42 -2.79 5.15 2.32
N GLU A 43 -3.97 4.83 1.79
CA GLU A 43 -5.08 5.80 1.69
C GLU A 43 -5.50 6.36 3.05
N TYR A 44 -5.61 5.51 4.06
CA TYR A 44 -5.95 5.92 5.42
C TYR A 44 -4.92 6.91 5.98
N LEU A 45 -3.63 6.58 5.86
CA LEU A 45 -2.56 7.46 6.33
C LEU A 45 -2.51 8.77 5.53
N LEU A 46 -2.81 8.72 4.23
CA LEU A 46 -2.87 9.90 3.38
C LEU A 46 -4.02 10.83 3.80
N LYS A 47 -5.20 10.27 4.11
CA LYS A 47 -6.35 11.03 4.65
C LYS A 47 -5.99 11.69 5.98
N GLN A 48 -5.42 10.95 6.94
CA GLN A 48 -4.97 11.50 8.22
C GLN A 48 -3.96 12.64 8.06
N ALA A 49 -2.97 12.47 7.18
CA ALA A 49 -1.94 13.48 6.98
C ALA A 49 -2.50 14.76 6.33
N LYS A 50 -3.51 14.66 5.46
CA LYS A 50 -4.25 15.80 4.91
C LYS A 50 -5.08 16.52 5.99
N GLU A 51 -5.80 15.78 6.82
CA GLU A 51 -6.59 16.34 7.92
C GLU A 51 -5.73 17.12 8.92
N LEU A 52 -4.51 16.65 9.17
CA LEU A 52 -3.55 17.31 10.05
C LEU A 52 -2.75 18.43 9.37
N LYS A 53 -3.07 18.80 8.12
CA LYS A 53 -2.37 19.81 7.30
C LYS A 53 -0.86 19.54 7.16
N LEU A 54 -0.43 18.28 7.27
CA LEU A 54 0.98 17.87 7.18
C LEU A 54 1.45 17.69 5.73
N ILE A 55 0.55 17.82 4.77
CA ILE A 55 0.79 17.80 3.33
C ILE A 55 -0.12 18.87 2.71
N LYS A 56 0.44 19.68 1.81
CA LYS A 56 -0.25 20.80 1.15
C LYS A 56 -0.57 20.46 -0.30
#